data_AF-A0A0D8LBI2-F1
#
_entry.id   AF-A0A0D8LBI2-F1
#
_cell.length_a   1.000
_cell.length_b   1.000
_cell.length_c   1.000
_cell.angle_alpha   90.00
_cell.angle_beta   90.00
_cell.angle_gamma   90.00
#
_symmetry.space_group_name_H-M   'P 1'
#
loop_
_entity.id
_entity.type
_entity.pdbx_description
1 polymer ?
#
loop_
_entity_poly.entity_id
_entity_poly.type
_entity_poly.pdbx_seq_one_letter_code
_entity_poly.pdbx_strand_id
1 'polypeptide(L)'
;MLKAQADVTLASQWVRAVGGWSEFRFAERRMPTLNEINAVSPDRPVFVLHLYDSALLNKVALRVIGYTRDTPNPPDDEIQRDEHGNPTGMLIAKPNVMLLYSVTAGKQE
;
A
#
# COMPACT_ATOMS: atom_id res chain seq x y z
N MET A 1 6.82 -15.80 0.22
CA MET A 1 5.58 -15.53 0.97
C MET A 1 4.41 -15.17 0.04
N LEU A 2 4.43 -14.02 -0.63
CA LEU A 2 3.31 -13.57 -1.48
C LEU A 2 2.97 -14.53 -2.64
N LYS A 3 3.98 -15.05 -3.34
CA LYS A 3 3.76 -16.02 -4.43
C LYS A 3 3.10 -17.30 -3.94
N ALA A 4 3.60 -17.88 -2.86
CA ALA A 4 3.01 -19.06 -2.22
C ALA A 4 1.55 -18.81 -1.78
N GLN A 5 1.24 -17.63 -1.24
CA GLN A 5 -0.14 -17.26 -0.92
C GLN A 5 -1.00 -17.16 -2.18
N ALA A 6 -0.49 -16.56 -3.26
CA ALA A 6 -1.22 -16.44 -4.53
C ALA A 6 -1.56 -17.82 -5.13
N ASP A 7 -0.65 -18.78 -5.05
CA ASP A 7 -0.82 -20.11 -5.63
C ASP A 7 -1.92 -20.94 -4.93
N VAL A 8 -2.19 -20.67 -3.64
CA VAL A 8 -3.25 -21.36 -2.87
C VAL A 8 -4.55 -20.56 -2.74
N THR A 9 -4.59 -19.32 -3.24
CA THR A 9 -5.76 -18.45 -3.14
C THR A 9 -6.70 -18.69 -4.32
N LEU A 10 -7.98 -18.94 -4.04
CA LEU A 10 -9.02 -19.03 -5.07
C LEU A 10 -9.07 -17.74 -5.91
N ALA A 11 -9.39 -17.85 -7.20
CA ALA A 11 -9.29 -16.73 -8.14
C ALA A 11 -10.11 -15.48 -7.74
N SER A 12 -11.17 -15.64 -6.94
CA SER A 12 -12.01 -14.54 -6.45
C SER A 12 -11.50 -13.87 -5.17
N GLN A 13 -10.40 -14.34 -4.59
CA GLN A 13 -9.91 -13.87 -3.29
C GLN A 13 -8.65 -13.01 -3.38
N TRP A 14 -8.51 -12.12 -2.39
CA TRP A 14 -7.38 -11.22 -2.26
C TRP A 14 -6.15 -11.95 -1.71
N VAL A 15 -5.02 -11.78 -2.39
CA VAL A 15 -3.70 -12.14 -1.88
C VAL A 15 -3.25 -11.00 -0.96
N ARG A 16 -3.12 -11.28 0.34
CA ARG A 16 -2.87 -10.25 1.36
C ARG A 16 -1.62 -10.56 2.17
N ALA A 17 -0.83 -9.53 2.42
CA ALA A 17 0.19 -9.53 3.46
C ALA A 17 -0.04 -8.32 4.38
N VAL A 18 -0.53 -8.58 5.58
CA VAL A 18 -0.87 -7.56 6.58
C VAL A 18 -0.12 -7.89 7.85
N GLY A 19 0.93 -7.13 8.15
CA GLY A 19 1.83 -7.40 9.27
C GLY A 19 2.68 -8.67 9.09
N GLY A 20 3.56 -8.93 10.07
CA GLY A 20 4.40 -10.15 10.09
C GLY A 20 5.59 -10.16 9.11
N TRP A 21 5.78 -9.09 8.34
CA TRP A 21 6.90 -8.93 7.43
C TRP A 21 7.57 -7.56 7.63
N SER A 22 8.82 -7.46 7.17
CA SER A 22 9.56 -6.21 7.05
C SER A 22 10.56 -6.39 5.91
N GLU A 23 10.79 -5.32 5.15
CA GLU A 23 11.82 -5.18 4.15
C GLU A 23 13.20 -5.62 4.64
N PHE A 24 13.52 -5.42 5.92
CA PHE A 24 14.79 -5.81 6.51
C PHE A 24 14.98 -7.33 6.62
N ARG A 25 13.90 -8.11 6.50
CA ARG A 25 13.95 -9.57 6.47
C ARG A 25 14.19 -10.12 5.06
N PHE A 26 14.13 -9.28 4.02
CA PHE A 26 14.45 -9.69 2.66
C PHE A 26 15.95 -9.62 2.40
N ALA A 27 16.45 -10.47 1.48
CA ALA A 27 17.87 -10.48 1.11
C ALA A 27 18.29 -9.12 0.51
N GLU A 28 17.37 -8.48 -0.21
CA GLU A 28 17.53 -7.20 -0.88
C GLU A 28 17.43 -6.00 0.09
N ARG A 29 16.95 -6.20 1.32
CA ARG A 29 16.78 -5.15 2.36
C ARG A 29 16.05 -3.90 1.87
N ARG A 30 15.03 -4.07 1.04
CA ARG A 30 14.23 -2.99 0.47
C ARG A 30 12.77 -3.40 0.36
N MET A 31 11.92 -2.40 0.22
CA MET A 31 10.52 -2.62 -0.12
C MET A 31 10.38 -3.34 -1.47
N PRO A 32 9.35 -4.18 -1.65
CA PRO A 32 8.97 -4.68 -2.96
C PRO A 32 8.63 -3.52 -3.89
N THR A 33 8.96 -3.65 -5.16
CA THR A 33 8.55 -2.71 -6.21
C THR A 33 7.14 -3.01 -6.68
N LEU A 34 6.44 -2.02 -7.24
CA LEU A 34 5.12 -2.22 -7.85
C LEU A 34 5.17 -3.24 -9.00
N ASN A 35 6.29 -3.33 -9.74
CA ASN A 35 6.46 -4.34 -10.78
C ASN A 35 6.50 -5.76 -10.18
N GLU A 36 7.23 -5.95 -9.08
CA GLU A 36 7.26 -7.23 -8.36
C GLU A 36 5.87 -7.58 -7.81
N ILE A 37 5.15 -6.62 -7.24
CA ILE A 37 3.77 -6.82 -6.75
C ILE A 37 2.81 -7.19 -7.89
N ASN A 38 2.94 -6.55 -9.05
CA ASN A 38 2.17 -6.90 -10.25
C ASN A 38 2.48 -8.31 -10.76
N ALA A 39 3.72 -8.77 -10.64
CA ALA A 39 4.15 -10.09 -11.08
C ALA A 39 3.71 -11.24 -10.14
N VAL A 40 3.43 -10.95 -8.86
CA VAL A 40 2.96 -11.96 -7.88
C VAL A 40 1.71 -12.69 -8.38
N SER A 41 0.75 -11.92 -8.89
CA SER A 41 -0.52 -12.44 -9.38
C SER A 41 -1.09 -11.54 -10.48
N PRO A 42 -1.16 -12.01 -11.74
CA PRO A 42 -1.66 -11.22 -12.85
C PRO A 42 -3.19 -11.13 -12.90
N ASP A 43 -3.89 -12.05 -12.23
CA ASP A 43 -5.34 -12.24 -12.31
C ASP A 43 -6.07 -12.03 -10.97
N ARG A 44 -5.36 -12.02 -9.83
CA ARG A 44 -5.96 -11.79 -8.50
C ARG A 44 -5.54 -10.45 -7.90
N PRO A 45 -6.41 -9.77 -7.14
CA PRO A 45 -6.03 -8.55 -6.44
C PRO A 45 -5.02 -8.87 -5.33
N VAL A 46 -3.94 -8.08 -5.27
CA VAL A 46 -2.87 -8.17 -4.26
C VAL A 46 -2.88 -6.91 -3.41
N PHE A 47 -2.74 -7.09 -2.09
CA PHE A 47 -2.62 -6.00 -1.11
C PHE A 47 -1.51 -6.30 -0.11
N VAL A 48 -0.57 -5.37 0.04
CA VAL A 48 0.55 -5.49 0.97
C VAL A 48 0.59 -4.24 1.84
N LEU A 49 0.34 -4.39 3.14
CA LEU A 49 0.40 -3.29 4.10
C LEU A 49 1.80 -3.20 4.70
N HIS A 50 2.35 -1.99 4.73
CA HIS A 50 3.62 -1.66 5.38
C HIS A 50 3.39 -0.68 6.52
N LEU A 51 3.74 -1.09 7.74
CA LEU A 51 3.74 -0.31 9.00
C LEU A 51 2.54 0.64 9.24
N TYR A 52 1.40 0.39 8.60
CA TYR A 52 0.24 1.28 8.54
C TYR A 52 0.48 2.67 7.92
N ASP A 53 1.69 2.94 7.39
CA ASP A 53 2.03 4.19 6.72
C ASP A 53 1.83 4.12 5.21
N SER A 54 1.80 2.91 4.65
CA SER A 54 1.69 2.73 3.21
C SER A 54 1.18 1.34 2.84
N ALA A 55 0.64 1.23 1.63
CA ALA A 55 0.22 -0.03 1.07
C ALA A 55 0.56 -0.13 -0.42
N LEU A 56 0.93 -1.34 -0.85
CA LEU A 56 1.14 -1.67 -2.26
C LEU A 56 0.01 -2.54 -2.77
N LEU A 57 -0.54 -2.12 -3.91
CA LEU A 57 -1.60 -2.79 -4.65
C LEU A 57 -1.09 -3.13 -6.05
N ASN A 58 -1.50 -4.28 -6.57
CA ASN A 58 -1.31 -4.56 -8.00
C ASN A 58 -2.41 -3.87 -8.85
N LYS A 59 -2.21 -3.87 -10.17
CA LYS A 59 -3.16 -3.33 -11.15
C LYS A 59 -4.54 -4.00 -11.08
N VAL A 60 -4.61 -5.28 -10.73
CA VAL A 60 -5.89 -5.98 -10.55
C VAL A 60 -6.66 -5.38 -9.38
N ALA A 61 -5.99 -5.18 -8.24
CA ALA A 61 -6.60 -4.59 -7.06
C ALA A 61 -7.13 -3.17 -7.34
N LEU A 62 -6.36 -2.32 -8.03
CA LEU A 62 -6.81 -0.99 -8.45
C LEU A 62 -8.10 -1.03 -9.29
N ARG A 63 -8.20 -1.99 -10.23
CA ARG A 63 -9.43 -2.18 -11.04
C ARG A 63 -10.61 -2.64 -10.18
N VAL A 64 -10.39 -3.58 -9.26
CA VAL A 64 -11.46 -4.10 -8.38
C VAL A 64 -12.01 -3.02 -7.46
N ILE A 65 -11.16 -2.15 -6.91
CA ILE A 65 -11.59 -1.06 -6.02
C ILE A 65 -12.05 0.19 -6.77
N GLY A 66 -11.90 0.23 -8.10
CA GLY A 66 -12.37 1.33 -8.94
C GLY A 66 -11.54 2.62 -8.83
N TYR A 67 -10.27 2.54 -8.42
CA TYR A 67 -9.40 3.71 -8.38
C TYR A 67 -8.95 4.08 -9.79
N THR A 68 -9.16 5.33 -10.16
CA THR A 68 -8.86 5.89 -11.48
C THR A 68 -8.05 7.18 -11.35
N ARG A 69 -7.70 7.78 -12.50
CA ARG A 69 -7.09 9.13 -12.56
C ARG A 69 -7.95 10.20 -11.89
N ASP A 70 -9.27 10.02 -11.91
CA ASP A 70 -10.26 11.00 -11.43
C ASP A 70 -10.65 10.76 -9.96
N THR A 71 -10.13 9.71 -9.32
CA THR A 71 -10.35 9.45 -7.89
C THR A 71 -9.63 10.50 -7.03
N PRO A 72 -10.33 11.28 -6.19
CA PRO A 72 -9.65 12.23 -5.31
C PRO A 72 -8.81 11.49 -4.26
N ASN A 73 -7.77 12.13 -3.77
CA ASN A 73 -7.07 11.66 -2.58
C ASN A 73 -8.03 11.71 -1.36
N PRO A 74 -7.98 10.74 -0.44
CA PRO A 74 -8.65 10.87 0.84
C PRO A 74 -8.07 12.07 1.62
N PRO A 75 -8.82 12.64 2.59
CA PRO A 75 -8.28 13.66 3.48
C PRO A 75 -6.98 13.20 4.13
N ASP A 76 -5.96 14.04 4.07
CA ASP A 76 -4.61 13.80 4.63
C ASP A 76 -3.84 12.61 4.05
N ASP A 77 -4.37 11.83 3.11
CA ASP A 77 -3.69 10.68 2.51
C ASP A 77 -3.37 10.92 1.03
N GLU A 78 -2.69 9.96 0.41
CA GLU A 78 -2.31 10.05 -1.00
C GLU A 78 -2.45 8.72 -1.74
N ILE A 79 -3.12 8.78 -2.88
CA ILE A 79 -3.04 7.79 -3.94
C ILE A 79 -1.91 8.24 -4.85
N GLN A 80 -0.76 7.55 -4.82
CA GLN A 80 0.37 7.93 -5.65
C GLN A 80 0.02 7.75 -7.14
N ARG A 81 0.41 8.73 -7.96
CA ARG A 81 0.13 8.75 -9.40
C ARG A 81 1.42 8.80 -10.22
N ASP A 82 1.36 8.24 -11.42
CA ASP A 82 2.43 8.37 -12.41
C ASP A 82 2.36 9.73 -13.14
N GLU A 83 3.29 9.96 -14.08
CA GLU A 83 3.37 11.18 -14.88
C GLU A 83 2.11 11.44 -15.75
N HIS A 84 1.28 10.42 -15.96
CA HIS A 84 0.02 10.49 -16.71
C HIS A 84 -1.20 10.62 -15.79
N GLY A 85 -1.00 10.70 -14.48
CA GLY A 85 -2.07 10.82 -13.48
C GLY A 85 -2.73 9.49 -13.11
N ASN A 86 -2.25 8.35 -13.60
CA ASN A 86 -2.84 7.05 -13.26
C ASN A 86 -2.37 6.60 -11.87
N PRO A 87 -3.24 5.97 -11.04
CA PRO A 87 -2.81 5.37 -9.79
C PRO A 87 -1.72 4.32 -10.03
N THR A 88 -0.60 4.42 -9.32
CA THR A 88 0.54 3.49 -9.47
C THR A 88 0.29 2.16 -8.77
N GLY A 89 -0.53 2.19 -7.70
CA GLY A 89 -0.73 1.08 -6.77
C GLY A 89 -0.12 1.35 -5.40
N MET A 90 0.64 2.43 -5.22
CA MET A 90 1.12 2.86 -3.91
C MET A 90 0.11 3.80 -3.25
N LEU A 91 -0.29 3.48 -2.01
CA LEU A 91 -1.07 4.35 -1.13
C LEU A 91 -0.20 4.79 0.03
N ILE A 92 -0.30 6.05 0.41
CA ILE A 92 0.50 6.66 1.48
C ILE A 92 -0.46 7.29 2.50
N ALA A 93 -0.35 6.86 3.74
CA ALA A 93 -1.02 7.51 4.87
C ALA A 93 -0.09 8.60 5.42
N LYS A 94 -0.50 9.89 5.41
CA LYS A 94 0.40 10.94 5.88
C LYS A 94 0.30 11.08 7.40
N PRO A 95 1.43 11.14 8.11
CA PRO A 95 1.42 11.32 9.55
C PRO A 95 0.86 12.71 9.90
N ASN A 96 -0.04 12.76 10.88
CA ASN A 96 -0.53 14.02 11.44
C ASN A 96 0.41 14.50 12.55
N VAL A 97 1.41 15.30 12.17
CA VAL A 97 2.42 15.84 13.09
C VAL A 97 1.82 16.83 14.10
N MET A 98 0.70 17.49 13.76
CA MET A 98 0.03 18.43 14.67
C MET A 98 -0.51 17.75 15.93
N LEU A 99 -0.98 16.50 15.81
CA LEU A 99 -1.35 15.67 16.95
C LEU A 99 -0.16 15.42 17.90
N LEU A 100 1.05 15.28 17.36
CA LEU A 100 2.25 15.07 18.18
C LEU A 100 2.66 16.35 18.91
N TYR A 101 2.60 17.51 18.23
CA TYR A 101 2.90 18.80 18.86
C TYR A 101 1.87 19.27 19.88
N SER A 102 0.60 18.83 19.79
CA SER A 102 -0.40 19.19 20.79
C SER A 102 -0.06 18.67 22.19
N VAL A 103 0.74 17.60 22.29
CA VAL A 103 1.21 17.05 23.58
C VAL A 103 2.16 18.02 24.30
N THR A 104 2.95 18.81 23.57
CA THR A 104 3.93 19.74 24.13
C THR A 104 3.44 21.17 24.23
N ALA A 105 2.36 21.53 23.54
CA ALA A 105 1.83 22.90 23.49
C ALA A 105 1.11 23.34 24.80
N GLY A 106 0.78 22.41 25.70
CA GLY A 106 -0.07 22.67 26.88
C GLY A 106 0.62 22.71 28.25
N LYS A 107 1.95 22.80 28.34
CA LYS A 107 2.67 22.88 29.63
C LYS A 107 3.63 24.06 29.70
N GLN A 108 3.06 25.27 29.77
CA GLN A 108 3.72 26.41 30.35
C GLN A 108 2.83 26.91 31.50
N GLU A 109 3.13 26.46 32.71
CA GLU A 109 2.82 27.16 33.96
C GLU A 109 4.07 27.92 34.42
#